data_AF-A0A382Z8X5-F1
#
_entry.id   AF-A0A382Z8X5-F1
#
_cell.length_a   1.000
_cell.length_b   1.000
_cell.length_c   1.000
_cell.angle_alpha   90.00
_cell.angle_beta   90.00
_cell.angle_gamma   90.00
#
_symmetry.space_group_name_H-M   'P 1'
#
loop_
_entity.id
_entity.type
_entity.pdbx_description
1 polymer ?
#
loop_
_entity_poly.entity_id
_entity_poly.type
_entity_poly.pdbx_seq_one_letter_code
_entity_poly.pdbx_strand_id
1 'polypeptide(L)'
;MKPNVLAKKIGFYALIIIAWQGIDSAEIWPDNIFPSPFEVVEDLAYGISDASLFFGIGTSLLRLVIGLGIAIAGGLVLGIFMARVETVNQTIGSLVLGLQSIPSIAWVPLAILWFGLTDTGIIFVTAIGAIFAVTINTYTGVKNINPSYIEAARNMGAKEGQLIITVLIPAAFPYIISGFKQGWAFAWRGVIGAELLFSFLGLGFLLNVGRQLNDVSQV
;
A
#
# COMPACT_ATOMS: atom_id res chain seq x y z
N MET A 1 23.98 -17.91 -10.12
CA MET A 1 24.50 -16.57 -9.77
C MET A 1 26.02 -16.64 -9.69
N LYS A 2 26.77 -15.65 -10.22
CA LYS A 2 28.23 -15.64 -10.08
C LYS A 2 28.58 -15.61 -8.58
N PRO A 3 29.40 -16.53 -8.04
CA PRO A 3 29.67 -16.66 -6.59
C PRO A 3 30.12 -15.35 -5.93
N ASN A 4 30.80 -14.48 -6.69
CA ASN A 4 31.22 -13.15 -6.23
C ASN A 4 30.08 -12.19 -5.89
N VAL A 5 28.87 -12.37 -6.45
CA VAL A 5 27.73 -11.48 -6.15
C VAL A 5 27.08 -11.86 -4.83
N LEU A 6 26.97 -13.16 -4.54
CA LEU A 6 26.40 -13.64 -3.28
C LEU A 6 27.30 -13.26 -2.10
N ALA A 7 28.61 -13.47 -2.22
CA ALA A 7 29.57 -13.08 -1.19
C ALA A 7 29.54 -11.57 -0.90
N LYS A 8 29.44 -10.73 -1.95
CA LYS A 8 29.29 -9.27 -1.79
C LYS A 8 28.00 -8.89 -1.05
N LYS A 9 26.88 -9.55 -1.36
CA LYS A 9 25.60 -9.31 -0.67
C LYS A 9 25.68 -9.70 0.80
N ILE A 10 26.21 -10.90 1.10
CA ILE A 10 26.38 -11.37 2.48
C ILE A 10 27.29 -10.41 3.26
N GLY A 11 28.45 -10.06 2.69
CA GLY A 11 29.38 -9.12 3.33
C GLY A 11 28.74 -7.75 3.59
N PHE A 12 27.94 -7.24 2.66
CA PHE A 12 27.21 -5.97 2.83
C PHE A 12 26.18 -6.02 3.97
N TYR A 13 25.32 -7.04 4.03
CA TYR A 13 24.33 -7.16 5.10
C TYR A 13 24.98 -7.46 6.46
N ALA A 14 26.02 -8.28 6.49
CA ALA A 14 26.80 -8.53 7.71
C ALA A 14 27.43 -7.23 8.23
N LEU A 15 28.00 -6.40 7.35
CA LEU A 15 28.54 -5.09 7.72
C LEU A 15 27.46 -4.19 8.34
N ILE A 16 26.23 -4.18 7.78
CA ILE A 16 25.11 -3.40 8.34
C ILE A 16 24.77 -3.88 9.76
N ILE A 17 24.65 -5.19 9.96
CA ILE A 17 24.30 -5.75 11.28
C ILE A 17 25.42 -5.47 12.30
N ILE A 18 26.68 -5.64 11.90
CA ILE A 18 27.83 -5.34 12.77
C ILE A 18 27.89 -3.85 13.11
N ALA A 19 27.65 -2.97 12.13
CA ALA A 19 27.60 -1.53 12.37
C ALA A 19 26.44 -1.16 13.30
N TRP A 20 25.26 -1.76 13.10
CA TRP A 20 24.10 -1.56 13.96
C TRP A 20 24.37 -1.99 15.40
N GLN A 21 24.87 -3.22 15.62
CA GLN A 21 25.28 -3.68 16.95
C GLN A 21 26.37 -2.82 17.56
N GLY A 22 27.35 -2.38 16.75
CA GLY A 22 28.44 -1.52 17.23
C GLY A 22 27.98 -0.12 17.64
N ILE A 23 26.94 0.42 17.01
CA ILE A 23 26.33 1.71 17.38
C ILE A 23 25.58 1.58 18.70
N ASP A 24 24.80 0.51 18.85
CA ASP A 24 24.08 0.19 20.08
C ASP A 24 25.05 0.01 21.26
N SER A 25 26.07 -0.85 21.11
CA SER A 25 27.08 -1.10 22.15
C SER A 25 28.00 0.09 22.45
N ALA A 26 27.89 1.20 21.71
CA ALA A 26 28.57 2.44 22.03
C ALA A 26 27.82 3.28 23.08
N GLU A 27 26.61 2.86 23.49
CA GLU A 27 25.80 3.48 24.55
C GLU A 27 25.60 5.00 24.33
N ILE A 28 25.51 5.42 23.07
CA ILE A 28 25.36 6.84 22.69
C ILE A 28 23.98 7.36 23.11
N TRP A 29 22.98 6.49 23.06
CA TRP A 29 21.60 6.78 23.43
C TRP A 29 21.15 5.86 24.56
N PRO A 30 20.14 6.29 25.34
CA PRO A 30 19.44 5.41 26.26
C PRO A 30 18.86 4.18 25.55
N ASP A 31 18.88 3.03 26.23
CA ASP A 31 18.46 1.71 25.73
C ASP A 31 17.03 1.71 25.14
N ASN A 32 16.16 2.60 25.60
CA ASN A 32 14.78 2.70 25.13
C ASN A 32 14.59 3.50 23.82
N ILE A 33 15.66 3.99 23.21
CA ILE A 33 15.62 4.86 22.01
C ILE A 33 16.25 4.20 20.79
N PHE A 34 17.21 3.29 20.99
CA PHE A 34 17.88 2.60 19.89
C PHE A 34 18.06 1.12 20.24
N PRO A 35 17.39 0.19 19.54
CA PRO A 35 17.50 -1.22 19.86
C PRO A 35 18.72 -1.85 19.20
N SER A 36 19.28 -2.86 19.84
CA SER A 36 20.23 -3.78 19.23
C SER A 36 19.54 -4.72 18.22
N PRO A 37 20.25 -5.24 17.21
CA PRO A 37 19.71 -6.30 16.36
C PRO A 37 19.35 -7.57 17.14
N PHE A 38 19.95 -7.80 18.31
CA PHE A 38 19.64 -8.95 19.16
C PHE A 38 18.27 -8.80 19.83
N GLU A 39 17.98 -7.65 20.45
CA GLU A 39 16.69 -7.36 21.08
C GLU A 39 15.55 -7.43 20.08
N VAL A 40 15.74 -6.87 18.86
CA VAL A 40 14.74 -6.99 17.79
C VAL A 40 14.45 -8.45 17.44
N VAL A 41 15.46 -9.32 17.40
CA VAL A 41 15.26 -10.75 17.14
C VAL A 41 14.55 -11.44 18.30
N GLU A 42 14.86 -11.06 19.55
CA GLU A 42 14.20 -11.58 20.75
C GLU A 42 12.71 -11.23 20.77
N ASP A 43 12.36 -9.97 20.50
CA ASP A 43 10.96 -9.53 20.43
C ASP A 43 10.19 -10.17 19.27
N LEU A 44 10.82 -10.32 18.11
CA LEU A 44 10.24 -11.07 17.01
C LEU A 44 10.00 -12.54 17.38
N ALA A 45 10.94 -13.17 18.08
CA ALA A 45 10.78 -14.54 18.56
C ALA A 45 9.66 -14.65 19.61
N TYR A 46 9.56 -13.67 20.52
CA TYR A 46 8.50 -13.60 21.50
C TYR A 46 7.13 -13.47 20.83
N GLY A 47 6.96 -12.53 19.89
CA GLY A 47 5.72 -12.33 19.15
C GLY A 47 5.33 -13.51 18.25
N ILE A 48 6.30 -14.31 17.79
CA ILE A 48 6.04 -15.59 17.13
C ILE A 48 5.57 -16.63 18.14
N SER A 49 6.17 -16.68 19.33
CA SER A 49 5.90 -17.70 20.35
C SER A 49 4.51 -17.56 20.98
N ASP A 50 4.04 -16.32 21.21
CA ASP A 50 2.71 -16.03 21.76
C ASP A 50 1.64 -15.84 20.67
N ALA A 51 2.03 -16.00 19.41
CA ALA A 51 1.24 -15.82 18.19
C ALA A 51 0.70 -14.40 17.93
N SER A 52 1.02 -13.41 18.76
CA SER A 52 0.57 -12.02 18.58
C SER A 52 1.00 -11.45 17.22
N LEU A 53 2.20 -11.77 16.76
CA LEU A 53 2.72 -11.35 15.47
C LEU A 53 1.93 -11.96 14.30
N PHE A 54 1.57 -13.24 14.39
CA PHE A 54 0.75 -13.90 13.35
C PHE A 54 -0.65 -13.32 13.28
N PHE A 55 -1.28 -13.04 14.43
CA PHE A 55 -2.57 -12.37 14.46
C PHE A 55 -2.48 -10.95 13.89
N GLY A 56 -1.46 -10.17 14.28
CA GLY A 56 -1.23 -8.83 13.76
C GLY A 56 -1.02 -8.80 12.25
N ILE A 57 -0.15 -9.69 11.73
CA ILE A 57 0.07 -9.84 10.29
C ILE A 57 -1.22 -10.24 9.58
N GLY A 58 -1.94 -11.24 10.12
CA GLY A 58 -3.16 -11.77 9.51
C GLY A 58 -4.27 -10.73 9.41
N THR A 59 -4.54 -9.98 10.49
CA THR A 59 -5.58 -8.95 10.49
C THR A 59 -5.22 -7.78 9.59
N SER A 60 -3.98 -7.30 9.62
CA SER A 60 -3.52 -6.22 8.74
C SER A 60 -3.56 -6.64 7.27
N LEU A 61 -3.12 -7.85 6.93
CA LEU A 61 -3.17 -8.37 5.57
C LEU A 61 -4.61 -8.51 5.07
N LEU A 62 -5.54 -8.98 5.91
CA LEU A 62 -6.95 -9.10 5.55
C LEU A 62 -7.54 -7.72 5.19
N ARG A 63 -7.36 -6.73 6.07
CA ARG A 63 -7.81 -5.34 5.83
C ARG A 63 -7.16 -4.75 4.59
N LEU A 64 -5.88 -5.01 4.40
CA LEU A 64 -5.13 -4.56 3.24
C LEU A 64 -5.67 -5.13 1.94
N VAL A 65 -5.89 -6.44 1.87
CA VAL A 65 -6.40 -7.11 0.66
C VAL A 65 -7.81 -6.63 0.34
N ILE A 66 -8.68 -6.50 1.34
CA ILE A 66 -10.05 -5.99 1.13
C ILE A 66 -10.00 -4.54 0.64
N GLY A 67 -9.28 -3.65 1.36
CA GLY A 67 -9.17 -2.24 1.01
C GLY A 67 -8.53 -2.02 -0.36
N LEU A 68 -7.45 -2.75 -0.67
CA LEU A 68 -6.80 -2.71 -1.97
C LEU A 68 -7.71 -3.26 -3.07
N GLY A 69 -8.47 -4.33 -2.81
CA GLY A 69 -9.46 -4.85 -3.76
C GLY A 69 -10.52 -3.82 -4.12
N ILE A 70 -11.04 -3.08 -3.12
CA ILE A 70 -11.97 -1.96 -3.32
C ILE A 70 -11.31 -0.85 -4.15
N ALA A 71 -10.08 -0.48 -3.81
CA ALA A 71 -9.32 0.55 -4.54
C ALA A 71 -9.04 0.15 -5.99
N ILE A 72 -8.72 -1.12 -6.23
CA ILE A 72 -8.49 -1.67 -7.56
C ILE A 72 -9.77 -1.61 -8.38
N ALA A 73 -10.87 -2.14 -7.87
CA ALA A 73 -12.14 -2.16 -8.56
C ALA A 73 -12.64 -0.73 -8.86
N GLY A 74 -12.67 0.12 -7.84
CA GLY A 74 -13.12 1.51 -7.98
C GLY A 74 -12.19 2.34 -8.86
N GLY A 75 -10.88 2.18 -8.72
CA GLY A 75 -9.89 2.91 -9.51
C GLY A 75 -9.85 2.50 -10.97
N LEU A 76 -10.06 1.21 -11.28
CA LEU A 76 -10.20 0.74 -12.65
C LEU A 76 -11.42 1.38 -13.32
N VAL A 77 -12.58 1.31 -12.65
CA VAL A 77 -13.82 1.89 -13.17
C VAL A 77 -13.66 3.39 -13.39
N LEU A 78 -13.20 4.12 -12.37
CA LEU A 78 -13.04 5.57 -12.46
C LEU A 78 -12.00 5.97 -13.50
N GLY A 79 -10.87 5.27 -13.57
CA GLY A 79 -9.80 5.55 -14.53
C GLY A 79 -10.24 5.33 -15.98
N ILE A 80 -10.99 4.26 -16.25
CA ILE A 80 -11.58 4.02 -17.57
C ILE A 80 -12.62 5.10 -17.91
N PHE A 81 -13.50 5.46 -16.98
CA PHE A 81 -14.50 6.52 -17.18
C PHE A 81 -13.85 7.88 -17.47
N MET A 82 -12.85 8.26 -16.69
CA MET A 82 -12.05 9.47 -16.94
C MET A 82 -11.38 9.43 -18.30
N ALA A 83 -10.88 8.27 -18.75
CA ALA A 83 -10.20 8.18 -20.04
C ALA A 83 -11.18 8.33 -21.22
N ARG A 84 -12.43 7.89 -21.04
CA ARG A 84 -13.46 7.82 -22.09
C ARG A 84 -14.37 9.04 -22.16
N VAL A 85 -14.67 9.66 -21.02
CA VAL A 85 -15.63 10.76 -20.93
C VAL A 85 -14.90 12.04 -20.56
N GLU A 86 -14.74 12.92 -21.54
CA GLU A 86 -13.93 14.14 -21.38
C GLU A 86 -14.48 15.06 -20.28
N THR A 87 -15.80 15.16 -20.12
CA THR A 87 -16.42 15.91 -19.01
C THR A 87 -16.01 15.35 -17.64
N VAL A 88 -15.90 14.02 -17.50
CA VAL A 88 -15.48 13.37 -16.25
C VAL A 88 -14.00 13.66 -15.99
N ASN A 89 -13.16 13.63 -17.03
CA ASN A 89 -11.76 14.00 -16.92
C ASN A 89 -11.57 15.45 -16.45
N GLN A 90 -12.29 16.40 -17.08
CA GLN A 90 -12.17 17.83 -16.79
C GLN A 90 -12.71 18.21 -15.40
N THR A 91 -13.68 17.45 -14.88
CA THR A 91 -14.27 17.68 -13.55
C THR A 91 -13.57 16.84 -12.48
N ILE A 92 -13.86 15.53 -12.45
CA ILE A 92 -13.38 14.59 -11.42
C ILE A 92 -11.86 14.39 -11.51
N GLY A 93 -11.27 14.47 -12.71
CA GLY A 93 -9.82 14.26 -12.85
C GLY A 93 -8.98 15.24 -12.04
N SER A 94 -9.39 16.52 -11.98
CA SER A 94 -8.72 17.52 -11.13
C SER A 94 -8.79 17.17 -9.64
N LEU A 95 -9.95 16.69 -9.17
CA LEU A 95 -10.14 16.22 -7.79
C LEU A 95 -9.29 14.99 -7.50
N VAL A 96 -9.25 14.01 -8.40
CA VAL A 96 -8.44 12.80 -8.23
C VAL A 96 -6.96 13.13 -8.05
N LEU A 97 -6.42 14.06 -8.86
CA LEU A 97 -5.03 14.51 -8.75
C LEU A 97 -4.77 15.21 -7.40
N GLY A 98 -5.68 16.10 -6.98
CA GLY A 98 -5.56 16.79 -5.70
C GLY A 98 -5.65 15.84 -4.50
N LEU A 99 -6.64 14.94 -4.51
CA LEU A 99 -6.89 13.98 -3.44
C LEU A 99 -5.79 12.93 -3.32
N GLN A 100 -5.13 12.54 -4.42
CA GLN A 100 -3.98 11.63 -4.37
C GLN A 100 -2.82 12.19 -3.54
N SER A 101 -2.66 13.51 -3.51
CA SER A 101 -1.57 14.17 -2.77
C SER A 101 -1.79 14.15 -1.26
N ILE A 102 -3.02 13.89 -0.81
CA ILE A 102 -3.37 13.79 0.60
C ILE A 102 -2.84 12.46 1.16
N PRO A 103 -2.00 12.48 2.22
CA PRO A 103 -1.57 11.26 2.88
C PRO A 103 -2.75 10.43 3.37
N SER A 104 -2.69 9.10 3.23
CA SER A 104 -3.77 8.20 3.64
C SER A 104 -4.20 8.40 5.10
N ILE A 105 -3.25 8.64 6.01
CA ILE A 105 -3.53 8.86 7.44
C ILE A 105 -4.42 10.09 7.71
N ALA A 106 -4.44 11.09 6.82
CA ALA A 106 -5.29 12.28 6.97
C ALA A 106 -6.79 11.95 6.88
N TRP A 107 -7.15 10.77 6.35
CA TRP A 107 -8.53 10.30 6.27
C TRP A 107 -9.01 9.62 7.55
N VAL A 108 -8.13 9.32 8.50
CA VAL A 108 -8.46 8.61 9.73
C VAL A 108 -9.53 9.33 10.57
N PRO A 109 -9.45 10.64 10.87
CA PRO A 109 -10.48 11.30 11.67
C PRO A 109 -11.87 11.20 11.04
N LEU A 110 -11.95 11.30 9.71
CA LEU A 110 -13.20 11.16 8.97
C LEU A 110 -13.73 9.72 9.04
N ALA A 111 -12.84 8.73 8.91
CA ALA A 111 -13.19 7.33 9.02
C ALA A 111 -13.75 6.99 10.40
N ILE A 112 -13.19 7.56 11.47
CA ILE A 112 -13.69 7.40 12.84
C ILE A 112 -15.10 8.01 12.96
N LEU A 113 -15.34 9.19 12.40
CA LEU A 113 -16.65 9.84 12.47
C LEU A 113 -17.73 9.06 11.69
N TRP A 114 -17.38 8.49 10.54
CA TRP A 114 -18.33 7.80 9.68
C TRP A 114 -18.58 6.34 10.08
N PHE A 115 -17.52 5.64 10.47
CA PHE A 115 -17.55 4.19 10.69
C PHE A 115 -17.24 3.78 12.13
N GLY A 116 -16.95 4.74 13.01
CA GLY A 116 -16.44 4.47 14.35
C GLY A 116 -15.03 3.88 14.33
N LEU A 117 -14.59 3.42 15.50
CA LEU A 117 -13.38 2.62 15.62
C LEU A 117 -13.72 1.17 15.23
N THR A 118 -13.67 0.86 13.95
CA THR A 118 -14.02 -0.46 13.39
C THR A 118 -13.09 -0.87 12.26
N ASP A 119 -13.06 -2.16 11.91
CA ASP A 119 -12.36 -2.67 10.72
C ASP A 119 -12.77 -1.93 9.43
N THR A 120 -14.06 -1.58 9.31
CA THR A 120 -14.60 -0.83 8.18
C THR A 120 -13.92 0.53 8.02
N GLY A 121 -13.66 1.24 9.12
CA GLY A 121 -12.94 2.51 9.10
C GLY A 121 -11.50 2.36 8.60
N ILE A 122 -10.79 1.32 9.04
CA ILE A 122 -9.41 1.03 8.60
C ILE A 122 -9.39 0.63 7.12
N ILE A 123 -10.34 -0.21 6.69
CA ILE A 123 -10.50 -0.61 5.28
C ILE A 123 -10.80 0.61 4.40
N PHE A 124 -11.63 1.54 4.86
CA PHE A 124 -11.91 2.78 4.15
C PHE A 124 -10.63 3.62 3.95
N VAL A 125 -9.85 3.86 5.01
CA VAL A 125 -8.58 4.61 4.93
C VAL A 125 -7.60 3.93 3.97
N THR A 126 -7.55 2.61 4.01
CA THR A 126 -6.72 1.79 3.12
C THR A 126 -7.15 1.93 1.67
N ALA A 127 -8.45 1.83 1.40
CA ALA A 127 -9.02 1.92 0.06
C ALA A 127 -8.86 3.33 -0.54
N ILE A 128 -9.22 4.38 0.21
CA ILE A 128 -9.14 5.77 -0.26
C ILE A 128 -7.69 6.20 -0.51
N GLY A 129 -6.73 5.70 0.28
CA GLY A 129 -5.30 5.93 0.05
C GLY A 129 -4.78 5.35 -1.27
N ALA A 130 -5.34 4.22 -1.71
CA ALA A 130 -4.87 3.51 -2.91
C ALA A 130 -5.67 3.83 -4.18
N ILE A 131 -6.97 4.17 -4.06
CA ILE A 131 -7.89 4.27 -5.21
C ILE A 131 -7.46 5.30 -6.24
N PHE A 132 -6.90 6.45 -5.81
CA PHE A 132 -6.50 7.53 -6.71
C PHE A 132 -5.26 7.14 -7.53
N ALA A 133 -4.31 6.43 -6.93
CA ALA A 133 -3.14 5.93 -7.66
C ALA A 133 -3.52 4.91 -8.74
N VAL A 134 -4.45 3.99 -8.42
CA VAL A 134 -4.98 3.05 -9.41
C VAL A 134 -5.73 3.79 -10.52
N THR A 135 -6.57 4.77 -10.15
CA THR A 135 -7.32 5.60 -11.10
C THR A 135 -6.41 6.26 -12.12
N ILE A 136 -5.37 6.96 -11.66
CA ILE A 136 -4.46 7.74 -12.51
C ILE A 136 -3.66 6.84 -13.45
N ASN A 137 -3.15 5.71 -12.95
CA ASN A 137 -2.41 4.77 -13.77
C ASN A 137 -3.32 4.09 -14.80
N THR A 138 -4.55 3.74 -14.43
CA THR A 138 -5.54 3.19 -15.37
C THR A 138 -5.90 4.20 -16.45
N TYR A 139 -6.20 5.44 -16.06
CA TYR A 139 -6.46 6.55 -16.99
C TYR A 139 -5.32 6.72 -17.99
N THR A 140 -4.09 6.80 -17.48
CA THR A 140 -2.88 6.96 -18.30
C THR A 140 -2.69 5.78 -19.26
N GLY A 141 -2.89 4.56 -18.77
CA GLY A 141 -2.80 3.35 -19.58
C GLY A 141 -3.80 3.34 -20.73
N VAL A 142 -5.06 3.72 -20.47
CA VAL A 142 -6.10 3.76 -21.51
C VAL A 142 -5.84 4.89 -22.51
N LYS A 143 -5.43 6.08 -22.06
CA LYS A 143 -5.13 7.22 -22.96
C LYS A 143 -3.92 6.98 -23.86
N ASN A 144 -2.98 6.13 -23.45
CA ASN A 144 -1.78 5.81 -24.23
C ASN A 144 -1.96 4.65 -25.21
N ILE A 145 -3.17 4.07 -25.32
CA ILE A 145 -3.46 3.02 -26.32
C ILE A 145 -3.41 3.64 -27.71
N ASN A 146 -2.77 2.97 -28.66
CA ASN A 146 -2.78 3.38 -30.06
C ASN A 146 -4.24 3.43 -30.58
N PRO A 147 -4.73 4.59 -31.08
CA PRO A 147 -6.09 4.73 -31.59
C PRO A 147 -6.47 3.69 -32.65
N SER A 148 -5.51 3.22 -33.46
CA SER A 148 -5.74 2.19 -34.48
C SER A 148 -6.27 0.88 -33.90
N TYR A 149 -5.94 0.51 -32.66
CA TYR A 149 -6.51 -0.68 -32.02
C TYR A 149 -8.00 -0.52 -31.71
N ILE A 150 -8.40 0.69 -31.31
CA ILE A 150 -9.79 1.02 -31.00
C ILE A 150 -10.60 1.09 -32.29
N GLU A 151 -10.06 1.73 -33.33
CA GLU A 151 -10.68 1.83 -34.65
C GLU A 151 -10.83 0.46 -35.32
N ALA A 152 -9.79 -0.37 -35.30
CA ALA A 152 -9.84 -1.73 -35.85
C ALA A 152 -10.91 -2.58 -35.15
N ALA A 153 -10.99 -2.53 -33.82
CA ALA A 153 -12.01 -3.25 -33.06
C ALA A 153 -13.43 -2.78 -33.41
N ARG A 154 -13.64 -1.46 -33.54
CA ARG A 154 -14.94 -0.91 -33.96
C ARG A 154 -15.32 -1.32 -35.39
N ASN A 155 -14.36 -1.33 -36.32
CA ASN A 155 -14.59 -1.80 -37.70
C ASN A 155 -14.94 -3.29 -37.76
N MET A 156 -14.45 -4.10 -36.81
CA MET A 156 -14.83 -5.50 -36.64
C MET A 156 -16.16 -5.70 -35.88
N GLY A 157 -16.89 -4.61 -35.58
CA GLY A 157 -18.20 -4.67 -34.94
C GLY A 157 -18.17 -4.76 -33.40
N ALA A 158 -17.04 -4.49 -32.75
CA ALA A 158 -16.95 -4.51 -31.29
C ALA A 158 -17.87 -3.43 -30.68
N LYS A 159 -18.79 -3.87 -29.81
CA LYS A 159 -19.62 -2.98 -28.98
C LYS A 159 -18.81 -2.38 -27.83
N GLU A 160 -19.30 -1.31 -27.23
CA GLU A 160 -18.58 -0.57 -26.17
C GLU A 160 -18.11 -1.44 -24.99
N GLY A 161 -18.96 -2.34 -24.46
CA GLY A 161 -18.55 -3.25 -23.38
C GLY A 161 -17.47 -4.26 -23.83
N GLN A 162 -17.57 -4.75 -25.06
CA GLN A 162 -16.58 -5.67 -25.64
C GLN A 162 -15.24 -4.95 -25.83
N LEU A 163 -15.28 -3.72 -26.35
CA LEU A 163 -14.11 -2.88 -26.54
C LEU A 163 -13.33 -2.71 -25.22
N ILE A 164 -14.02 -2.47 -24.10
CA ILE A 164 -13.39 -2.33 -22.79
C ILE A 164 -12.62 -3.60 -22.40
N ILE A 165 -13.27 -4.76 -22.48
CA ILE A 165 -12.72 -6.03 -21.98
C ILE A 165 -11.67 -6.61 -22.93
N THR A 166 -11.86 -6.49 -24.25
CA THR A 166 -11.00 -7.15 -25.24
C THR A 166 -9.89 -6.25 -25.79
N VAL A 167 -9.97 -4.93 -25.62
CA VAL A 167 -8.97 -3.98 -26.13
C VAL A 167 -8.41 -3.12 -25.02
N LEU A 168 -9.25 -2.37 -24.30
CA LEU A 168 -8.76 -1.37 -23.36
C LEU A 168 -8.01 -2.01 -22.19
N ILE A 169 -8.65 -2.95 -21.48
CA ILE A 169 -8.05 -3.59 -20.30
C ILE A 169 -6.75 -4.33 -20.67
N PRO A 170 -6.71 -5.17 -21.72
CA PRO A 170 -5.48 -5.86 -22.11
C PRO A 170 -4.37 -4.90 -22.55
N ALA A 171 -4.68 -3.88 -23.36
CA ALA A 171 -3.67 -2.94 -23.84
C ALA A 171 -3.15 -2.01 -22.74
N ALA A 172 -4.01 -1.64 -21.77
CA ALA A 172 -3.63 -0.84 -20.61
C ALA A 172 -3.01 -1.67 -19.46
N PHE A 173 -2.98 -3.00 -19.58
CA PHE A 173 -2.62 -3.90 -18.48
C PHE A 173 -1.25 -3.58 -17.82
N PRO A 174 -0.17 -3.25 -18.55
CA PRO A 174 1.11 -2.88 -17.93
C PRO A 174 1.01 -1.64 -17.03
N TYR A 175 0.17 -0.67 -17.40
CA TYR A 175 -0.10 0.52 -16.59
C TYR A 175 -0.99 0.18 -15.40
N ILE A 176 -2.00 -0.68 -15.58
CA ILE A 176 -2.83 -1.17 -14.47
C ILE A 176 -1.97 -1.85 -13.41
N ILE A 177 -1.00 -2.69 -13.80
CA ILE A 177 -0.04 -3.32 -12.87
C ILE A 177 0.82 -2.27 -12.16
N SER A 178 1.24 -1.22 -12.86
CA SER A 178 1.95 -0.09 -12.25
C SER A 178 1.09 0.62 -11.21
N GLY A 179 -0.20 0.82 -11.52
CA GLY A 179 -1.21 1.34 -10.60
C GLY A 179 -1.42 0.45 -9.39
N PHE A 180 -1.46 -0.88 -9.56
CA PHE A 180 -1.60 -1.82 -8.45
C PHE A 180 -0.37 -1.79 -7.54
N LYS A 181 0.84 -1.73 -8.10
CA LYS A 181 2.08 -1.60 -7.33
C LYS A 181 2.09 -0.32 -6.51
N GLN A 182 1.65 0.79 -7.09
CA GLN A 182 1.57 2.06 -6.38
C GLN A 182 0.45 2.06 -5.32
N GLY A 183 -0.72 1.52 -5.67
CA GLY A 183 -1.84 1.33 -4.76
C GLY A 183 -1.48 0.45 -3.57
N TRP A 184 -0.73 -0.64 -3.78
CA TRP A 184 -0.19 -1.50 -2.71
C TRP A 184 0.65 -0.71 -1.71
N ALA A 185 1.57 0.13 -2.21
CA ALA A 185 2.41 0.96 -1.34
C ALA A 185 1.59 1.97 -0.53
N PHE A 186 0.56 2.59 -1.11
CA PHE A 186 -0.31 3.50 -0.38
C PHE A 186 -1.26 2.78 0.59
N ALA A 187 -1.78 1.61 0.23
CA ALA A 187 -2.61 0.77 1.08
C ALA A 187 -1.85 0.34 2.35
N TRP A 188 -0.58 -0.07 2.23
CA TRP A 188 0.27 -0.38 3.40
C TRP A 188 0.43 0.81 4.35
N ARG A 189 0.72 1.99 3.80
CA ARG A 189 0.85 3.21 4.62
C ARG A 189 -0.48 3.57 5.29
N GLY A 190 -1.59 3.38 4.58
CA GLY A 190 -2.94 3.61 5.10
C GLY A 190 -3.34 2.66 6.21
N VAL A 191 -3.18 1.35 6.01
CA VAL A 191 -3.61 0.34 6.99
C VAL A 191 -2.82 0.46 8.29
N ILE A 192 -1.50 0.58 8.23
CA ILE A 192 -0.65 0.72 9.42
C ILE A 192 -0.93 2.05 10.14
N GLY A 193 -1.04 3.15 9.37
CA GLY A 193 -1.36 4.46 9.94
C GLY A 193 -2.72 4.50 10.62
N ALA A 194 -3.73 3.83 10.06
CA ALA A 194 -5.04 3.72 10.67
C ALA A 194 -5.02 2.81 11.91
N GLU A 195 -4.37 1.65 11.85
CA GLU A 195 -4.24 0.71 12.99
C GLU A 195 -3.55 1.35 14.20
N LEU A 196 -2.49 2.13 13.96
CA LEU A 196 -1.80 2.90 15.01
C LEU A 196 -2.74 3.83 15.78
N LEU A 197 -3.71 4.44 15.09
CA LEU A 197 -4.64 5.41 15.67
C LEU A 197 -5.91 4.75 16.23
N PHE A 198 -6.39 3.68 15.60
CA PHE A 198 -7.60 2.98 16.03
C PHE A 198 -7.36 2.06 17.22
N SER A 199 -6.10 1.65 17.48
CA SER A 199 -5.73 0.67 18.52
C SER A 199 -6.47 -0.67 18.39
N PHE A 200 -6.76 -1.08 17.16
CA PHE A 200 -7.35 -2.37 16.82
C PHE A 200 -6.27 -3.38 16.47
N LEU A 201 -6.44 -4.64 16.88
CA LEU A 201 -5.47 -5.73 16.65
C LEU A 201 -5.00 -5.76 15.19
N GLY A 202 -3.69 -5.62 15.00
CA GLY A 202 -3.01 -5.46 13.72
C GLY A 202 -1.54 -5.11 13.95
N LEU A 203 -0.72 -5.14 12.91
CA LEU A 203 0.68 -4.71 12.97
C LEU A 203 0.81 -3.29 13.52
N GLY A 204 -0.03 -2.34 13.08
CA GLY A 204 0.02 -0.98 13.60
C GLY A 204 -0.32 -0.90 15.08
N PHE A 205 -1.14 -1.81 15.61
CA PHE A 205 -1.40 -1.89 17.05
C PHE A 205 -0.19 -2.44 17.82
N LEU A 206 0.50 -3.46 17.31
CA LEU A 206 1.71 -3.99 17.94
C LEU A 206 2.80 -2.91 18.06
N LEU A 207 3.01 -2.13 16.99
CA LEU A 207 3.90 -0.96 17.02
C LEU A 207 3.46 0.08 18.06
N ASN A 208 2.16 0.32 18.21
CA ASN A 208 1.64 1.24 19.22
C ASN A 208 1.87 0.72 20.65
N VAL A 209 1.81 -0.59 20.86
CA VAL A 209 2.11 -1.21 22.17
C VAL A 209 3.57 -1.02 22.52
N GLY A 210 4.51 -1.37 21.61
CA GLY A 210 5.94 -1.12 21.81
C GLY A 210 6.22 0.35 22.16
N ARG A 211 5.64 1.27 21.38
CA ARG A 211 5.71 2.71 21.65
C ARG A 211 5.17 3.11 23.03
N GLN A 212 4.06 2.52 23.49
CA GLN A 212 3.49 2.81 24.82
C GLN A 212 4.33 2.26 25.96
N LEU A 213 4.99 1.12 25.74
CA LEU A 213 5.91 0.49 26.70
C LEU A 213 7.28 1.19 26.73
N ASN A 214 7.53 2.15 25.83
CA ASN A 214 8.87 2.69 25.55
C ASN A 214 9.87 1.58 25.20
N ASP A 215 9.40 0.57 24.49
CA ASP A 215 10.19 -0.54 24.01
C ASP A 215 10.39 -0.35 22.50
N VAL A 216 11.58 0.10 22.13
CA VAL A 216 11.91 0.46 20.75
C VAL A 216 12.24 -0.76 19.89
N SER A 217 12.61 -1.90 20.47
CA SER A 217 12.84 -3.13 19.70
C SER A 217 11.54 -3.73 19.15
N GLN A 218 10.39 -3.35 19.71
CA GLN A 218 9.06 -3.68 19.21
C GLN A 218 8.51 -2.72 18.12
N VAL A 219 9.24 -1.64 17.76
CA VAL A 219 8.79 -0.56 16.84
C VAL A 219 9.61 -0.53 15.55
#